data_AF-A0A7W1KJA5-F1
#
_entry.id   AF-A0A7W1KJA5-F1
#
_cell.length_a   1.000
_cell.length_b   1.000
_cell.length_c   1.000
_cell.angle_alpha   90.00
_cell.angle_beta   90.00
_cell.angle_gamma   90.00
#
_symmetry.space_group_name_H-M   'P 1'
#
loop_
_entity.id
_entity.type
_entity.pdbx_description
1 polymer ?
#
loop_
_entity_poly.entity_id
_entity_poly.type
_entity_poly.pdbx_seq_one_letter_code
_entity_poly.pdbx_strand_id
1 'polypeptide(L)'
;SNRMWKVLGSGGFYLGRRVEDIESFAKDGLHCGWYRDEAHAAELTRYYLSQPEARDRIAQAGRAHALKHHTYAHRLALLLAGRGYSLQTIL
;
A
#
# COMPACT_ATOMS: atom_id res chain seq x y z
N SER A 1 -5.04 -2.49 -11.47
CA SER A 1 -6.06 -1.68 -10.76
C SER A 1 -5.38 -0.55 -10.01
N ASN A 2 -5.96 0.65 -9.96
CA ASN A 2 -5.39 1.81 -9.25
C ASN A 2 -5.98 2.00 -7.83
N ARG A 3 -6.79 1.05 -7.34
CA ARG A 3 -7.54 1.18 -6.08
C ARG A 3 -6.62 1.41 -4.87
N MET A 4 -5.54 0.65 -4.75
CA MET A 4 -4.55 0.81 -3.70
C MET A 4 -4.02 2.24 -3.65
N TRP A 5 -3.56 2.76 -4.78
CA TRP A 5 -2.99 4.10 -4.88
C TRP A 5 -3.98 5.20 -4.55
N LYS A 6 -5.25 5.04 -4.95
CA LYS A 6 -6.32 5.99 -4.58
C LYS A 6 -6.58 5.99 -3.07
N VAL A 7 -6.59 4.82 -2.43
CA VAL A 7 -6.81 4.72 -0.98
C VAL A 7 -5.62 5.30 -0.21
N LEU A 8 -4.40 4.85 -0.53
CA LEU A 8 -3.19 5.34 0.13
C LEU A 8 -2.99 6.84 -0.07
N GLY A 9 -3.12 7.34 -1.32
CA GLY A 9 -2.95 8.77 -1.62
C GLY A 9 -3.96 9.68 -0.92
N SER A 10 -5.16 9.16 -0.63
CA SER A 10 -6.21 9.87 0.10
C SER A 10 -6.06 9.78 1.63
N GLY A 11 -5.06 9.04 2.14
CA GLY A 11 -4.89 8.82 3.59
C GLY A 11 -5.82 7.78 4.18
N GLY A 12 -6.40 6.89 3.36
CA GLY A 12 -7.18 5.75 3.84
C GLY A 12 -6.31 4.55 4.17
N PHE A 13 -6.77 3.72 5.10
CA PHE A 13 -6.18 2.40 5.35
C PHE A 13 -6.57 1.43 4.23
N TYR A 14 -5.58 0.90 3.50
CA TYR A 14 -5.81 -0.09 2.45
C TYR A 14 -5.68 -1.51 3.01
N LEU A 15 -6.73 -2.31 2.83
CA LEU A 15 -6.76 -3.75 3.10
C LEU A 15 -7.01 -4.49 1.77
N GLY A 16 -6.06 -5.30 1.32
CA GLY A 16 -6.09 -5.95 0.00
C GLY A 16 -5.65 -7.41 0.05
N ARG A 17 -6.01 -8.18 -0.98
CA ARG A 17 -5.53 -9.56 -1.12
C ARG A 17 -4.03 -9.54 -1.41
N ARG A 18 -3.27 -10.36 -0.69
CA ARG A 18 -1.86 -10.65 -0.98
C ARG A 18 -1.78 -11.39 -2.30
N VAL A 19 -0.97 -10.87 -3.21
CA VAL A 19 -0.58 -11.54 -4.45
C VAL A 19 0.94 -11.59 -4.51
N GLU A 20 1.48 -12.40 -5.41
CA GLU A 20 2.92 -12.48 -5.63
C GLU A 20 3.53 -11.09 -5.89
N ASP A 21 4.71 -10.84 -5.32
CA ASP A 21 5.48 -9.60 -5.41
C ASP A 21 4.82 -8.29 -4.92
N ILE A 22 3.60 -8.35 -4.36
CA ILE A 22 2.88 -7.14 -3.93
C ILE A 22 3.64 -6.34 -2.85
N GLU A 23 4.47 -7.01 -2.05
CA GLU A 23 5.26 -6.40 -0.99
C GLU A 23 6.38 -5.49 -1.51
N SER A 24 6.77 -5.63 -2.77
CA SER A 24 7.68 -4.69 -3.45
C SER A 24 7.07 -3.29 -3.61
N PHE A 25 5.75 -3.16 -3.47
CA PHE A 25 5.04 -1.89 -3.56
C PHE A 25 4.74 -1.28 -2.19
N ALA A 26 4.37 -2.10 -1.21
CA ALA A 26 4.05 -1.66 0.15
C ALA A 26 4.17 -2.81 1.16
N LYS A 27 4.69 -2.48 2.35
CA LYS A 27 4.99 -3.45 3.42
C LYS A 27 3.76 -3.67 4.30
N ASP A 28 3.46 -4.94 4.57
CA ASP A 28 2.35 -5.34 5.44
C ASP A 28 2.53 -4.76 6.85
N GLY A 29 1.44 -4.36 7.49
CA GLY A 29 1.43 -3.79 8.85
C GLY A 29 2.13 -2.42 9.00
N LEU A 30 2.79 -1.91 7.95
CA LEU A 30 3.47 -0.62 7.96
C LEU A 30 2.79 0.39 7.03
N HIS A 31 2.47 -0.01 5.80
CA HIS A 31 1.85 0.87 4.79
C HIS A 31 0.39 0.49 4.49
N CYS A 32 0.01 -0.76 4.73
CA CYS A 32 -1.29 -1.34 4.42
C CYS A 32 -1.48 -2.67 5.17
N GLY A 33 -2.62 -3.33 4.95
CA GLY A 33 -2.85 -4.72 5.38
C GLY A 33 -3.03 -5.67 4.19
N TRP A 34 -2.43 -6.86 4.27
CA TRP A 34 -2.59 -7.92 3.28
C TRP A 34 -3.34 -9.14 3.85
N TYR A 35 -4.46 -9.52 3.23
CA TYR A 35 -5.17 -10.77 3.57
C TYR A 35 -4.88 -11.88 2.55
N ARG A 36 -5.06 -13.15 2.95
CA ARG A 36 -4.77 -14.32 2.09
C ARG A 36 -6.04 -14.93 1.50
N ASP A 37 -7.10 -14.91 2.27
CA ASP A 37 -8.43 -15.45 1.94
C ASP A 37 -9.52 -14.60 2.62
N GLU A 38 -10.78 -14.95 2.41
CA GLU A 38 -11.95 -14.23 2.90
C GLU A 38 -12.04 -14.28 4.44
N ALA A 39 -11.67 -15.40 5.06
CA ALA A 39 -11.71 -15.54 6.51
C ALA A 39 -10.68 -14.61 7.19
N HIS A 40 -9.46 -14.59 6.66
CA HIS A 40 -8.40 -13.69 7.10
C HIS A 40 -8.77 -12.22 6.82
N ALA A 41 -9.45 -11.92 5.70
CA ALA A 41 -9.93 -10.56 5.42
C ALA A 41 -10.94 -10.09 6.48
N ALA A 42 -11.88 -10.96 6.87
CA ALA A 42 -12.86 -10.66 7.91
C ALA A 42 -12.21 -10.49 9.29
N GLU A 43 -11.21 -11.32 9.61
CA GLU A 43 -10.41 -11.20 10.84
C GLU A 43 -9.67 -9.86 10.90
N LEU A 44 -8.88 -9.53 9.87
CA LEU A 44 -8.14 -8.26 9.82
C LEU A 44 -9.08 -7.05 9.84
N THR A 45 -10.24 -7.14 9.20
CA THR A 45 -11.26 -6.08 9.25
C THR A 45 -11.69 -5.84 10.69
N ARG A 46 -12.03 -6.89 11.45
CA ARG A 46 -12.40 -6.76 12.88
C ARG A 46 -11.25 -6.20 13.71
N TYR A 47 -10.03 -6.71 13.49
CA TYR A 47 -8.82 -6.27 14.20
C TYR A 47 -8.52 -4.78 14.02
N TYR A 48 -8.54 -4.28 12.77
CA TYR A 48 -8.25 -2.86 12.51
C TYR A 48 -9.42 -1.93 12.82
N LEU A 49 -10.65 -2.45 12.89
CA LEU A 49 -11.79 -1.70 13.42
C LEU A 49 -11.72 -1.55 14.95
N SER A 50 -11.19 -2.52 15.68
CA SER A 50 -11.02 -2.42 17.14
C SER A 50 -9.80 -1.58 17.56
N GLN A 51 -8.88 -1.28 16.65
CA GLN A 51 -7.67 -0.49 16.89
C GLN A 51 -7.56 0.73 15.97
N PRO A 52 -8.46 1.72 16.10
CA PRO A 52 -8.55 2.85 15.18
C PRO A 52 -7.27 3.69 15.11
N GLU A 53 -6.56 3.88 16.23
CA GLU A 53 -5.32 4.65 16.24
C GLU A 53 -4.17 3.94 15.52
N ALA A 54 -4.02 2.62 15.73
CA ALA A 54 -3.02 1.83 15.02
C ALA A 54 -3.31 1.83 13.52
N ARG A 55 -4.59 1.67 13.15
CA ARG A 55 -5.05 1.74 11.76
C ARG A 55 -4.75 3.10 11.14
N ASP A 56 -5.01 4.20 11.85
CA ASP A 56 -4.73 5.55 11.35
C ASP A 56 -3.23 5.80 11.16
N ARG A 57 -2.38 5.35 12.10
CA ARG A 57 -0.92 5.40 11.93
C ARG A 57 -0.45 4.69 10.65
N ILE A 58 -0.98 3.50 10.38
CA ILE A 58 -0.67 2.76 9.15
C ILE A 58 -1.18 3.50 7.92
N ALA A 59 -2.38 4.09 7.97
CA ALA A 59 -2.93 4.87 6.86
C ALA A 59 -2.05 6.09 6.52
N GLN A 60 -1.58 6.83 7.53
CA GLN A 60 -0.69 7.97 7.32
C GLN A 60 0.68 7.54 6.80
N ALA A 61 1.26 6.45 7.33
CA ALA A 61 2.49 5.89 6.81
C ALA A 61 2.35 5.43 5.35
N GLY A 62 1.25 4.76 5.02
CA GLY A 62 0.91 4.36 3.65
C GLY A 62 0.75 5.54 2.70
N ARG A 63 0.13 6.65 3.15
CA ARG A 63 0.04 7.90 2.38
C ARG A 63 1.40 8.51 2.11
N ALA A 64 2.22 8.65 3.15
CA ALA A 64 3.56 9.20 3.03
C ALA A 64 4.40 8.38 2.03
N HIS A 65 4.33 7.05 2.13
CA HIS A 65 4.99 6.12 1.19
C HIS A 65 4.51 6.30 -0.26
N ALA A 66 3.20 6.36 -0.48
CA ALA A 66 2.62 6.54 -1.81
C ALA A 66 3.03 7.88 -2.45
N LEU A 67 2.97 8.98 -1.69
CA LEU A 67 3.37 10.31 -2.17
C LEU A 67 4.87 10.40 -2.45
N LYS A 68 5.70 9.69 -1.68
CA LYS A 68 7.15 9.68 -1.84
C LYS A 68 7.64 8.81 -3.02
N HIS A 69 6.91 7.77 -3.40
CA HIS A 69 7.45 6.76 -4.34
C HIS A 69 6.54 6.42 -5.54
N HIS A 70 5.24 6.66 -5.44
CA HIS A 70 4.25 6.07 -6.35
C HIS A 70 3.34 7.09 -7.04
N THR A 71 3.75 8.35 -7.11
CA THR A 71 3.02 9.37 -7.88
C THR A 71 3.30 9.26 -9.39
N TYR A 72 2.41 9.83 -10.19
CA TYR A 72 2.63 9.93 -11.64
C TYR A 72 3.89 10.71 -12.00
N ALA A 73 4.29 11.71 -11.21
CA ALA A 73 5.53 12.45 -11.45
C ALA A 73 6.75 11.52 -11.46
N HIS A 74 6.83 10.58 -10.50
CA HIS A 74 7.91 9.58 -10.48
C HIS A 74 7.90 8.67 -11.71
N ARG A 75 6.70 8.22 -12.13
CA ARG A 75 6.55 7.35 -13.30
C ARG A 75 6.88 8.08 -14.61
N LEU A 76 6.47 9.33 -14.75
CA LEU A 76 6.80 10.18 -15.89
C LEU A 76 8.31 10.44 -15.99
N ALA A 77 8.98 10.71 -14.87
CA ALA A 77 10.43 10.89 -14.86
C ALA A 77 11.18 9.65 -15.38
N LEU A 78 10.75 8.45 -14.98
CA LEU A 78 11.32 7.19 -15.49
C LEU A 78 11.07 7.02 -17.00
N LEU A 79 9.85 7.28 -17.45
CA LEU A 79 9.48 7.19 -18.86
C LEU A 79 10.33 8.13 -19.72
N LEU A 80 10.46 9.40 -19.32
CA LEU A 80 11.25 10.40 -20.04
C LEU A 80 12.74 10.06 -20.06
N ALA A 81 13.24 9.38 -19.03
CA ALA A 81 14.62 8.90 -18.96
C ALA A 81 14.83 7.56 -19.70
N GLY A 82 13.81 6.97 -20.33
CA GLY A 82 13.91 5.66 -20.98
C GLY A 82 14.17 4.51 -20.01
N ARG A 83 13.80 4.65 -18.73
CA ARG A 83 14.05 3.65 -17.67
C ARG A 83 12.79 2.88 -17.34
N GLY A 84 12.93 1.55 -17.20
CA GLY A 84 11.87 0.70 -16.67
C GLY A 84 11.60 0.97 -15.19
N TYR A 85 10.38 0.66 -14.75
CA TYR A 85 10.04 0.67 -13.32
C TYR A 85 10.64 -0.56 -12.65
N SER A 86 11.63 -0.34 -11.78
CA SER A 86 12.29 -1.39 -11.00
C SER A 86 11.63 -1.52 -9.64
N LEU A 87 11.20 -2.73 -9.30
CA LEU A 87 10.79 -3.12 -7.96
C LEU A 87 12.07 -3.35 -7.14
N GLN A 88 12.53 -2.34 -6.41
CA GLN A 88 13.50 -2.58 -5.33
C GLN A 88 12.71 -3.11 -4.14
N THR A 89 13.01 -4.34 -3.72
CA THR A 89 12.45 -4.92 -2.49
C THR A 89 12.77 -3.98 -1.33
N ILE A 90 11.74 -3.46 -0.68
CA ILE A 90 11.88 -2.69 0.56
C ILE A 90 12.19 -3.72 1.64
N LEU A 91 13.48 -3.95 1.93
CA LEU A 91 13.95 -4.75 3.07
C LEU A 91 13.38 -4.15 4.38
#